data_AF-A0A257WSC8-F1
#
_entry.id   AF-A0A257WSC8-F1
#
_cell.length_a   1.000
_cell.length_b   1.000
_cell.length_c   1.000
_cell.angle_alpha   90.00
_cell.angle_beta   90.00
_cell.angle_gamma   90.00
#
_symmetry.space_group_name_H-M   'P 1'
#
loop_
_entity.id
_entity.type
_entity.pdbx_description
1 polymer ?
#
loop_
_entity_poly.entity_id
_entity_poly.type
_entity_poly.pdbx_seq_one_letter_code
_entity_poly.pdbx_strand_id
1 'polypeptide(L)' 'GETQFNAGTSGVTENWTGLFTAKINPPKNEAELRANPLGIFITAFQWSREL' A
#
# COMPACT_ATOMS: atom_id res chain seq x y z
N GLY A 1 -21.47 -8.53 -0.22
CA GLY A 1 -20.54 -8.31 -1.34
C GLY A 1 -19.40 -9.28 -1.16
N GLU A 2 -19.14 -10.09 -2.17
CA GLU A 2 -18.55 -11.43 -2.06
C GLU A 2 -17.03 -11.46 -1.84
N THR A 3 -16.58 -12.26 -0.87
CA THR A 3 -15.24 -12.84 -0.84
C THR A 3 -15.33 -14.27 -1.37
N GLN A 4 -15.10 -14.46 -2.67
CA GLN A 4 -14.93 -15.80 -3.23
C GLN A 4 -13.45 -16.18 -3.20
N PHE A 5 -13.05 -16.92 -2.17
CA PHE A 5 -11.81 -17.68 -2.18
C PHE A 5 -12.13 -19.06 -2.75
N ASN A 6 -12.05 -19.20 -4.08
CA ASN A 6 -12.19 -20.51 -4.73
C ASN A 6 -10.87 -21.27 -4.64
N ALA A 7 -10.76 -22.13 -3.63
CA ALA A 7 -9.74 -23.16 -3.59
C ALA A 7 -10.00 -24.18 -4.72
N GLY A 8 -8.99 -24.45 -5.55
CA GLY A 8 -8.91 -25.74 -6.27
C GLY A 8 -9.04 -25.75 -7.79
N THR A 9 -8.94 -24.62 -8.48
CA THR A 9 -8.63 -24.62 -9.94
C THR A 9 -7.33 -23.86 -10.14
N SER A 10 -6.52 -24.17 -11.15
CA SER A 10 -5.36 -23.36 -11.51
C SER A 10 -5.85 -21.97 -11.91
N GLY A 11 -6.06 -21.14 -10.89
CA GLY A 11 -6.87 -19.94 -10.95
C GLY A 11 -6.23 -18.93 -11.88
N VAL A 12 -7.08 -18.28 -12.68
CA VAL A 12 -6.71 -17.16 -13.53
C VAL A 12 -5.76 -16.24 -12.76
N THR A 13 -4.59 -15.92 -13.32
CA THR A 13 -3.65 -14.99 -12.70
C THR A 13 -4.34 -13.65 -12.50
N GLU A 14 -4.62 -13.31 -11.24
CA GLU A 14 -5.23 -12.03 -10.88
C GLU A 14 -4.12 -10.98 -10.85
N ASN A 15 -4.18 -10.01 -11.77
CA ASN A 15 -3.26 -8.87 -11.74
C ASN A 15 -3.86 -7.81 -10.83
N TRP A 16 -3.04 -7.30 -9.90
CA TRP A 16 -3.44 -6.28 -8.94
C TRP A 16 -2.55 -5.05 -9.13
N THR A 17 -3.17 -3.90 -9.37
CA THR A 17 -2.47 -2.61 -9.40
C THR A 17 -2.64 -1.91 -8.05
N GLY A 18 -1.53 -1.49 -7.45
CA GLY A 18 -1.51 -0.67 -6.24
C GLY A 18 -1.10 0.76 -6.53
N LEU A 19 -1.94 1.73 -6.16
CA LEU A 19 -1.62 3.14 -6.18
C LEU A 19 -1.45 3.65 -4.75
N PHE A 20 -0.32 4.28 -4.46
CA PHE A 20 -0.01 4.85 -3.15
C PHE A 20 0.32 6.32 -3.26
N THR A 21 -0.20 7.12 -2.33
CA THR A 21 0.15 8.53 -2.19
C THR A 21 1.07 8.69 -1.00
N ALA A 22 2.30 9.11 -1.27
CA ALA A 22 3.26 9.48 -0.23
C ALA A 22 3.26 10.99 0.01
N LYS A 23 3.47 11.37 1.27
CA LYS A 23 3.74 12.75 1.69
C LYS A 23 5.10 12.80 2.38
N ILE A 24 5.82 13.87 2.13
CA ILE A 24 7.08 14.17 2.84
C ILE A 24 6.76 15.19 3.93
N ASN A 25 7.04 14.83 5.18
CA ASN A 25 6.98 15.69 6.34
C ASN A 25 8.32 15.63 7.07
N PRO A 26 9.21 16.62 6.87
CA PRO A 26 10.54 16.62 7.48
C PRO A 26 10.46 16.51 9.01
N PRO A 27 11.29 15.67 9.63
CA PRO A 27 11.30 15.53 11.09
C PRO A 27 11.74 16.83 11.75
N LYS A 28 11.10 17.20 12.86
CA LYS A 28 11.38 18.47 13.56
C LYS A 28 12.11 18.29 14.89
N ASN A 29 12.25 17.05 15.34
CA ASN A 29 12.95 16.70 16.57
C ASN A 29 13.74 15.38 16.41
N GLU A 30 14.61 15.10 17.37
CA GLU A 30 15.51 13.93 17.32
C GLU A 30 14.73 12.60 17.31
N ALA A 31 13.60 12.52 18.02
CA ALA A 31 12.79 11.30 18.05
C ALA A 31 12.20 10.99 16.66
N GLU A 32 11.64 11.99 15.97
CA GLU A 32 11.13 11.86 14.60
C GLU A 32 12.25 11.54 13.60
N LEU A 33 13.42 12.18 13.76
CA LEU A 33 14.58 11.95 12.89
C LEU A 33 15.10 10.51 13.02
N ARG A 34 15.11 9.95 14.24
CA ARG A 34 15.54 8.57 14.47
C ARG A 34 14.51 7.56 13.95
N ALA A 35 13.22 7.85 14.05
CA ALA A 35 12.16 6.96 13.61
C ALA A 35 11.97 6.97 12.08
N ASN A 36 12.07 8.14 11.45
CA ASN A 36 11.90 8.31 10.02
C ASN A 36 12.76 9.49 9.52
N PRO A 37 14.05 9.25 9.22
CA PRO A 37 14.97 10.32 8.85
C PRO A 37 14.58 11.01 7.53
N LEU A 38 13.84 10.32 6.66
CA LEU A 38 13.36 10.87 5.39
C LEU A 38 12.01 11.59 5.52
N GLY A 39 11.29 11.37 6.63
CA GLY A 39 9.97 11.95 6.83
C GLY A 39 8.93 11.50 5.80
N ILE A 40 9.07 10.31 5.22
CA ILE A 40 8.15 9.79 4.19
C ILE A 40 7.00 9.03 4.86
N PHE A 41 5.76 9.40 4.52
CA PHE A 41 4.55 8.77 5.05
C PHE A 41 3.58 8.44 3.92
N ILE A 42 2.93 7.27 3.96
CA ILE A 42 1.82 6.97 3.05
C ILE A 42 0.54 7.57 3.64
N THR A 43 -0.17 8.33 2.83
CA THR A 43 -1.39 9.05 3.24
C THR A 43 -2.65 8.52 2.56
N ALA A 44 -2.50 7.88 1.41
CA ALA A 44 -3.57 7.16 0.74
C ALA A 44 -3.03 5.91 0.05
N PHE A 45 -3.88 4.91 -0.05
CA PHE A 45 -3.62 3.70 -0.81
C PHE A 45 -4.90 3.27 -1.52
N GLN A 46 -4.75 2.73 -2.72
CA GLN A 46 -5.84 2.20 -3.52
C GLN A 46 -5.35 0.94 -4.22
N TRP A 47 -6.24 -0.03 -4.36
CA TRP A 47 -5.96 -1.28 -5.08
C TRP A 47 -7.07 -1.52 -6.08
N SER A 48 -6.70 -1.88 -7.30
CA SER A 48 -7.62 -2.33 -8.33
C SER A 48 -7.19 -3.69 -8.82
N ARG A 49 -8.17 -4.58 -8.99
CA ARG A 49 -7.98 -5.83 -9.70
C ARG A 49 -8.18 -5.56 -11.18
N GLU A 50 -7.17 -5.90 -11.98
CA GLU A 50 -7.29 -5.91 -13.44
C GLU A 50 -7.97 -7.22 -13.85
N LEU A 51 -9.03 -7.12 -14.65
CA LEU A 51 -9.84 -8.25 -15.14
C LEU A 51 -9.34 -8.74 -16.49
#